data_AF-K1UGD8-F1
#
_entry.id   AF-K1UGD8-F1
#
_cell.length_a   1.000
_cell.length_b   1.000
_cell.length_c   1.000
_cell.angle_alpha   90.00
_cell.angle_beta   90.00
_cell.angle_gamma   90.00
#
_symmetry.space_group_name_H-M   'P 1'
#
loop_
_entity.id
_entity.type
_entity.pdbx_description
1 polymer ?
#
loop_
_entity_poly.entity_id
_entity_poly.type
_entity_poly.pdbx_seq_one_letter_code
_entity_poly.pdbx_strand_id
1 'polypeptide(L)' 'MMVDSLFCTVGSTNLNSRSLRYDYEVNAFIFDKETTHELNTMFEHDKLDSTLFTKEEYKKRSGWKRFVGWF' A
#
# COMPACT_ATOMS: atom_id res chain seq x y z
N MET A 1 -6.37 -3.24 -0.33
CA MET A 1 -6.15 -2.98 1.11
C MET A 1 -7.01 -3.93 1.91
N MET A 2 -6.45 -4.61 2.90
CA MET A 2 -7.15 -5.55 3.76
C MET A 2 -7.21 -4.97 5.18
N VAL A 3 -8.34 -5.12 5.86
CA VAL A 3 -8.59 -4.54 7.19
C VAL A 3 -8.89 -5.66 8.17
N ASP A 4 -8.03 -5.84 9.17
CA ASP A 4 -8.14 -6.80 10.28
C ASP A 4 -8.48 -8.25 9.88
N SER A 5 -8.20 -8.65 8.63
CA SER A 5 -8.64 -9.92 8.04
C SER A 5 -10.17 -10.11 8.01
N LEU A 6 -10.95 -9.04 8.12
CA LEU A 6 -12.41 -9.06 8.15
C LEU A 6 -13.04 -8.71 6.80
N PHE A 7 -12.46 -7.74 6.11
CA PHE A 7 -12.89 -7.32 4.79
C PHE A 7 -11.70 -6.71 4.03
N CYS A 8 -11.87 -6.56 2.72
CA CYS A 8 -10.89 -5.89 1.89
C CYS A 8 -11.55 -4.90 0.92
N THR A 9 -10.73 -3.97 0.44
CA THR A 9 -11.06 -3.09 -0.66
C THR A 9 -10.06 -3.27 -1.78
N VAL A 10 -10.57 -3.47 -2.99
CA VAL A 10 -9.80 -3.73 -4.20
C VAL A 10 -10.29 -2.81 -5.30
N GLY A 11 -9.38 -2.14 -5.99
CA GLY A 11 -9.75 -1.21 -7.04
C GLY A 11 -8.55 -0.44 -7.57
N SER A 12 -8.85 0.67 -8.27
CA SER A 12 -7.85 1.47 -8.96
C SER A 12 -7.22 2.55 -8.08
N THR A 13 -7.81 2.86 -6.92
CA THR A 13 -7.35 3.97 -6.06
C THR A 13 -5.96 3.73 -5.47
N ASN A 14 -5.04 4.64 -5.77
CA ASN A 14 -3.78 4.75 -5.05
C ASN A 14 -3.93 5.48 -3.70
N LEU A 15 -3.06 5.18 -2.73
CA LEU A 15 -3.04 5.84 -1.43
C LEU A 15 -2.32 7.20 -1.47
N ASN A 16 -2.91 8.17 -2.16
CA ASN A 16 -2.43 9.54 -2.19
C ASN A 16 -3.62 10.53 -2.23
N SER A 17 -3.37 11.81 -1.92
CA SER A 17 -4.42 12.83 -1.84
C SER A 17 -5.11 13.12 -3.18
N ARG A 18 -4.42 12.87 -4.30
CA ARG A 18 -4.93 13.11 -5.65
C ARG A 18 -5.96 12.05 -6.03
N SER A 19 -5.62 10.77 -5.92
CA SER A 19 -6.50 9.65 -6.24
C SER A 19 -7.72 9.61 -5.32
N LEU A 20 -7.59 10.07 -4.07
CA LEU A 20 -8.71 10.14 -3.13
C LEU A 20 -9.68 11.30 -3.38
N ARG A 21 -9.30 12.34 -4.14
CA ARG A 21 -10.09 13.58 -4.25
C ARG A 21 -10.43 14.02 -5.67
N TYR A 22 -9.56 13.74 -6.63
CA TYR A 22 -9.63 14.34 -7.96
C TYR A 22 -9.69 13.32 -9.08
N ASP A 23 -9.00 12.17 -8.95
CA ASP A 23 -9.06 11.15 -9.99
C ASP A 23 -10.39 10.38 -9.90
N TYR A 24 -10.88 9.91 -11.05
CA TYR A 24 -12.05 9.04 -11.11
C TYR A 24 -11.62 7.61 -10.83
N GLU A 25 -11.67 7.23 -9.57
CA GLU A 25 -11.28 5.91 -9.11
C GLU A 25 -12.50 5.05 -8.73
N VAL A 26 -12.36 3.73 -8.86
CA VAL A 26 -13.38 2.76 -8.44
C VAL A 26 -12.74 1.75 -7.50
N ASN A 27 -13.37 1.55 -6.34
CA ASN A 27 -13.04 0.48 -5.42
C ASN A 27 -14.27 -0.38 -5.12
N ALA A 28 -14.07 -1.69 -5.13
CA ALA A 28 -15.00 -2.66 -4.60
C ALA A 28 -14.71 -2.89 -3.11
N PHE A 29 -15.76 -2.92 -2.29
CA PHE A 29 -15.68 -3.37 -0.90
C PHE A 29 -16.19 -4.81 -0.84
N ILE A 30 -15.34 -5.71 -0.36
CA ILE A 30 -15.60 -7.15 -0.31
C ILE A 30 -15.65 -7.57 1.15
N PHE A 31 -16.85 -7.91 1.62
CA PHE A 31 -17.12 -8.39 2.98
C PHE A 31 -17.14 -9.91 3.02
N ASP A 32 -16.03 -10.52 2.62
CA ASP A 32 -15.85 -11.96 2.63
C ASP A 32 -14.50 -12.32 3.25
N LYS A 33 -14.52 -13.25 4.21
CA LYS A 33 -13.33 -13.62 4.98
C LYS A 33 -12.36 -14.47 4.17
N GLU A 34 -12.87 -15.33 3.29
CA GLU A 34 -12.05 -16.21 2.47
C GLU A 34 -11.22 -15.38 1.47
N THR A 35 -11.88 -14.52 0.71
CA THR A 35 -11.23 -13.59 -0.23
C THR A 35 -10.23 -12.67 0.49
N THR A 36 -10.59 -12.16 1.67
CA THR A 36 -9.68 -11.31 2.46
C THR A 36 -8.44 -12.09 2.92
N HIS A 37 -8.61 -13.36 3.29
CA HIS A 37 -7.51 -14.23 3.72
C HIS A 37 -6.55 -14.57 2.57
N GLU A 38 -7.07 -14.83 1.37
CA GLU A 38 -6.26 -15.05 0.18
C GLU A 38 -5.34 -13.86 -0.11
N LEU A 39 -5.91 -12.64 -0.12
CA LEU A 39 -5.14 -11.41 -0.35
C LEU A 39 -4.10 -11.15 0.74
N ASN A 40 -4.42 -11.45 2.00
CA ASN A 40 -3.47 -11.35 3.10
C ASN A 40 -2.29 -12.31 2.93
N THR A 41 -2.57 -13.55 2.52
CA THR A 41 -1.53 -14.55 2.26
C THR A 41 -0.60 -14.11 1.12
N MET A 42 -1.17 -13.56 0.04
CA MET A 42 -0.38 -12.99 -1.06
C MET A 42 0.52 -11.85 -0.58
N PHE A 43 -0.02 -10.94 0.24
CA PHE A 43 0.77 -9.83 0.80
C PHE A 43 1.92 -10.30 1.71
N GLU A 44 1.69 -11.29 2.58
CA GLU A 44 2.76 -11.84 3.42
C GLU A 44 3.83 -12.56 2.60
N HIS A 45 3.46 -13.18 1.47
CA HIS A 45 4.43 -13.75 0.54
C HIS A 45 5.27 -12.66 -0.15
N ASP A 46 4.64 -11.62 -0.69
CA ASP A 46 5.33 -10.50 -1.35
C ASP A 46 6.30 -9.77 -0.41
N LYS A 47 5.95 -9.70 0.88
CA LYS A 47 6.79 -9.11 1.92
C LYS A 47 8.12 -9.84 2.10
N LEU A 48 8.21 -11.14 1.77
CA LEU A 48 9.47 -11.90 1.87
C LEU A 48 10.53 -11.40 0.89
N ASP A 49 10.13 -10.81 -0.25
CA ASP A 49 11.03 -10.21 -1.26
C ASP A 49 11.15 -8.68 -1.10
N SER A 50 10.61 -8.13 -0.01
CA SER A 50 10.64 -6.70 0.26
C SER A 50 11.82 -6.31 1.15
N THR A 51 12.26 -5.04 1.03
CA THR A 51 13.28 -4.48 1.93
C THR A 51 12.62 -3.64 3.01
N LEU A 52 12.99 -3.88 4.28
CA LEU A 52 12.45 -3.12 5.40
C LEU A 52 12.91 -1.66 5.33
N PHE A 53 11.96 -0.76 5.12
CA PHE A 53 12.26 0.66 4.99
C PHE A 53 12.28 1.36 6.35
N THR A 54 13.47 1.45 6.95
CA THR A 54 13.67 2.09 8.26
C THR A 54 14.07 3.57 8.14
N LYS A 55 13.97 4.30 9.26
CA LYS A 55 14.46 5.70 9.35
C LYS A 55 15.97 5.80 9.09
N GLU A 56 16.73 4.78 9.46
CA GLU A 56 18.18 4.71 9.23
C GLU A 56 18.48 4.52 7.73
N GLU A 57 17.76 3.60 7.07
CA GLU A 57 17.85 3.40 5.61
C GLU A 57 17.45 4.68 4.85
N TYR A 58 16.44 5.40 5.31
CA TYR A 58 16.06 6.68 4.72
C TYR A 58 17.20 7.72 4.78
N LYS A 59 17.91 7.81 5.91
CA LYS A 59 19.05 8.74 6.08
C LYS A 59 20.25 8.40 5.21
N LYS A 60 20.43 7.14 4.81
CA LYS A 60 21.49 6.70 3.89
C LYS A 60 21.28 7.18 2.45
N ARG A 61 20.06 7.60 2.08
CA ARG A 61 19.78 8.15 0.74
C ARG A 61 20.51 9.48 0.53
N SER A 62 20.99 9.71 -0.70
CA SER A 62 21.69 10.95 -1.04
C SER A 62 20.83 12.20 -0.80
N GLY A 63 21.48 13.33 -0.54
CA GLY A 63 20.80 14.61 -0.30
C GLY A 63 19.81 14.97 -1.41
N TRP A 64 20.17 14.69 -2.68
CA TRP A 64 19.28 14.89 -3.83
C TRP A 64 18.03 13.99 -3.78
N LYS A 65 18.18 12.69 -3.49
CA LYS A 65 17.02 11.78 -3.37
C LYS A 65 16.08 12.18 -2.22
N ARG A 66 16.64 12.75 -1.14
CA ARG A 66 15.85 13.26 -0.02
C ARG A 66 15.14 14.58 -0.36
N PHE A 67 15.78 15.46 -1.13
CA PHE A 67 15.17 16.70 -1.61
C PHE A 67 14.01 16.40 -2.56
N VAL A 68 14.23 15.57 -3.59
CA VAL A 68 13.18 15.20 -4.55
C VAL A 68 12.05 14.41 -3.87
N GLY A 69 12.33 13.58 -2.87
CA GLY A 69 11.27 12.86 -2.14
C GLY A 69 10.43 13.74 -1.20
N TRP A 70 10.86 14.98 -0.94
CA TRP A 70 10.12 15.94 -0.13
C TRP A 70 9.18 16.82 -0.98
N PHE A 71 9.53 17.04 -2.25
CA PHE A 71 8.74 17.77 -3.23
C PHE A 71 7.85 16.83 -4.05
#